data_AF-A0A8S3WIT5-F1
#
_entry.id   AF-A0A8S3WIT5-F1
#
_cell.length_a   1.000
_cell.length_b   1.000
_cell.length_c   1.000
_cell.angle_alpha   90.00
_cell.angle_beta   90.00
_cell.angle_gamma   90.00
#
_symmetry.space_group_name_H-M   'P 1'
#
loop_
_entity.id
_entity.type
_entity.pdbx_description
1 polymer ?
#
loop_
_entity_poly.entity_id
_entity_poly.type
_entity_poly.pdbx_seq_one_letter_code
_entity_poly.pdbx_strand_id
1 'polypeptide(L)'
;MTNCAVPGCKENGYHLFPNDKNRRRLWAKAIKRPELAKSQSSYLRLCGRHFTENDYKTVKSSTGFNLQRRILMKNALPSVFPWSKVLPPSAAAREERLRNRNLKKQLFAPNFLGFSDTGTLDSETSNINKQLCASYSHTKIQNINNKSTQTSVLLRLFATEELLIDDTSVKFYTGLETYKKFKFVFDTLCPMAYNLCYKSGNVISLSVKDQFLITLMKLRRNYCNFELSKIFGVSRTVVSNIFVTWVNFMYDTWSLIELWPTQELVQYYTPESFENFEKTRIIIDSTEVPICKPTNPLSQQATFSNYKNKNTIKFLIGATPGGLISYCSDGYGGATSDWQLTERSSLIKLCQAGDIIMADKGFNVQDIFASKNVAIKIPTFLKGVSQLSTHDLKKR
;
A
#
# COMPACT_ATOMS: atom_id res chain seq x y z
N MET A 1 -2.76 11.66 -57.17
CA MET A 1 -2.21 11.14 -55.88
C MET A 1 -1.15 10.09 -56.22
N THR A 2 -0.05 10.00 -55.47
CA THR A 2 0.98 8.98 -55.71
C THR A 2 0.51 7.63 -55.21
N ASN A 3 0.63 6.59 -56.04
CA ASN A 3 0.25 5.21 -55.69
C ASN A 3 1.09 4.67 -54.52
N CYS A 4 0.52 3.76 -53.75
CA CYS A 4 1.21 3.05 -52.69
C CYS A 4 2.39 2.24 -53.25
N ALA A 5 3.56 2.34 -52.61
CA ALA A 5 4.78 1.65 -53.04
C ALA A 5 4.80 0.13 -52.72
N VAL A 6 3.77 -0.38 -52.02
CA VAL A 6 3.66 -1.81 -51.70
C VAL A 6 3.27 -2.61 -52.94
N PRO A 7 4.03 -3.67 -53.30
CA PRO A 7 3.68 -4.56 -54.40
C PRO A 7 2.23 -5.08 -54.31
N GLY A 8 1.45 -4.89 -55.38
CA GLY A 8 0.06 -5.36 -55.45
C GLY A 8 -0.97 -4.48 -54.73
N CYS A 9 -0.57 -3.37 -54.10
CA CYS A 9 -1.49 -2.43 -53.48
C CYS A 9 -1.99 -1.40 -54.49
N LYS A 10 -3.31 -1.30 -54.69
CA LYS A 10 -3.96 -0.35 -55.61
C LYS A 10 -4.37 0.98 -54.96
N GLU A 11 -4.02 1.18 -53.69
CA GLU A 11 -4.43 2.35 -52.91
C GLU A 11 -3.51 3.55 -53.12
N ASN A 12 -4.04 4.73 -52.83
CA ASN A 12 -3.26 5.95 -52.78
C ASN A 12 -2.34 5.97 -51.54
N GLY A 13 -1.08 6.34 -51.73
CA GLY A 13 -0.11 6.49 -50.65
C GLY A 13 -0.27 7.83 -49.94
N TYR A 14 -0.32 7.79 -48.61
CA TYR A 14 -0.48 8.99 -47.77
C TYR A 14 0.76 9.27 -46.92
N HIS A 15 1.45 8.22 -46.46
CA HIS A 15 2.61 8.29 -45.58
C HIS A 15 3.90 8.28 -46.39
N LEU A 16 4.71 9.34 -46.28
CA LEU A 16 6.01 9.42 -46.95
C LEU A 16 7.00 8.42 -46.36
N PHE A 17 7.89 7.92 -47.22
CA PHE A 17 9.04 7.15 -46.76
C PHE A 17 9.93 7.97 -45.80
N PRO A 18 10.42 7.37 -44.70
CA PRO A 18 11.28 8.07 -43.75
C PRO A 18 12.55 8.65 -44.39
N ASN A 19 12.96 9.83 -43.92
CA ASN A 19 14.25 10.43 -44.27
C ASN A 19 15.43 9.75 -43.55
N ASP A 20 15.16 9.16 -42.38
CA ASP A 20 16.17 8.41 -41.62
C ASP A 20 16.62 7.15 -42.40
N LYS A 21 17.92 7.04 -42.69
CA LYS A 21 18.50 5.98 -43.52
C LYS A 21 18.20 4.58 -42.99
N ASN A 22 18.23 4.40 -41.67
CA ASN A 22 17.99 3.10 -41.04
C ASN A 22 16.51 2.71 -41.14
N ARG A 23 15.59 3.63 -40.83
CA ARG A 23 14.15 3.40 -40.96
C ARG A 23 13.73 3.19 -42.41
N ARG A 24 14.32 3.94 -43.34
CA ARG A 24 14.05 3.78 -44.79
C ARG A 24 14.42 2.38 -45.26
N ARG A 25 15.57 1.85 -44.81
CA ARG A 25 16.00 0.47 -45.07
C ARG A 25 15.03 -0.55 -44.47
N LEU A 26 14.53 -0.32 -43.26
CA LEU A 26 13.55 -1.20 -42.61
C LEU A 26 12.21 -1.21 -43.35
N TRP A 27 11.71 -0.05 -43.78
CA TRP A 27 10.48 0.06 -44.57
C TRP A 27 10.62 -0.63 -45.93
N ALA A 28 11.73 -0.38 -46.65
CA ALA A 28 12.05 -1.05 -47.91
C ALA A 28 12.12 -2.58 -47.78
N LYS A 29 12.71 -3.07 -46.68
CA LYS A 29 12.76 -4.50 -46.37
C LYS A 29 11.38 -5.08 -46.07
N ALA A 30 10.55 -4.36 -45.31
CA ALA A 30 9.20 -4.81 -44.94
C ALA A 30 8.29 -4.98 -46.17
N ILE A 31 8.37 -4.06 -47.13
CA ILE A 31 7.58 -4.13 -48.38
C ILE A 31 8.20 -5.05 -49.45
N LYS A 32 9.27 -5.79 -49.11
CA LYS A 32 10.05 -6.66 -50.03
C LYS A 32 10.60 -5.93 -51.27
N ARG A 33 10.97 -4.66 -51.11
CA ARG A 33 11.60 -3.83 -52.15
C ARG A 33 12.90 -3.19 -51.65
N PRO A 34 13.95 -3.98 -51.37
CA PRO A 34 15.19 -3.49 -50.79
C PRO A 34 15.91 -2.46 -51.68
N GLU A 35 15.66 -2.45 -52.99
CA GLU A 35 16.18 -1.46 -53.94
C GLU A 35 15.73 -0.03 -53.59
N LEU A 36 14.55 0.13 -52.98
CA LEU A 36 14.03 1.44 -52.57
C LEU A 36 14.72 2.02 -51.34
N ALA A 37 15.55 1.24 -50.63
CA ALA A 37 16.31 1.73 -49.48
C ALA A 37 17.32 2.83 -49.85
N LYS A 38 17.84 2.79 -51.08
CA LYS A 38 18.81 3.78 -51.60
C LYS A 38 18.15 4.91 -52.40
N SER A 39 16.88 4.78 -52.75
CA SER A 39 16.14 5.82 -53.49
C SER A 39 15.91 7.03 -52.60
N GLN A 40 16.30 8.22 -53.04
CA GLN A 40 15.99 9.49 -52.36
C GLN A 40 14.68 10.12 -52.84
N SER A 41 13.85 9.38 -53.59
CA SER A 41 12.59 9.91 -54.12
C SER A 41 11.65 10.39 -53.00
N SER A 42 11.19 11.63 -53.13
CA SER A 42 10.17 12.27 -52.29
C SER A 42 8.74 11.83 -52.63
N TYR A 43 8.58 11.04 -53.71
CA TYR A 43 7.29 10.55 -54.18
C TYR A 43 6.93 9.15 -53.63
N LEU A 44 7.85 8.50 -52.91
CA LEU A 44 7.61 7.18 -52.32
C LEU A 44 6.69 7.28 -51.10
N ARG A 45 5.49 6.68 -51.23
CA ARG A 45 4.47 6.69 -50.19
C ARG A 45 3.86 5.32 -49.91
N LEU A 46 3.38 5.13 -48.70
CA LEU A 46 2.58 3.97 -48.28
C LEU A 46 1.18 4.40 -47.86
N CYS A 47 0.18 3.57 -48.15
CA CYS A 47 -1.18 3.79 -47.66
C CYS A 47 -1.31 3.32 -46.19
N GLY A 48 -2.39 3.75 -45.53
CA GLY A 48 -2.60 3.46 -44.11
C GLY A 48 -2.88 1.99 -43.78
N ARG A 49 -3.27 1.16 -44.77
CA ARG A 49 -3.65 -0.25 -44.57
C ARG A 49 -2.48 -1.16 -44.18
N HIS A 50 -1.25 -0.70 -44.37
CA HIS A 50 -0.04 -1.48 -44.04
C HIS A 50 0.45 -1.26 -42.60
N PHE A 51 -0.28 -0.47 -41.83
CA PHE A 51 0.00 -0.13 -40.43
C PHE A 51 -1.19 -0.53 -39.56
N THR A 52 -0.92 -0.90 -38.31
CA THR A 52 -1.93 -1.21 -37.30
C THR A 52 -2.41 0.07 -36.62
N GLU A 53 -3.54 0.04 -35.89
CA GLU A 53 -4.03 1.22 -35.16
C GLU A 53 -3.05 1.72 -34.10
N ASN A 54 -2.26 0.81 -33.51
CA ASN A 54 -1.23 1.12 -32.52
C ASN A 54 -0.01 1.87 -33.11
N ASP A 55 0.14 1.91 -34.44
CA ASP A 55 1.22 2.62 -35.12
C ASP A 55 0.93 4.14 -35.26
N TYR A 56 -0.27 4.60 -34.89
CA TYR A 56 -0.70 5.98 -35.02
C TYR A 56 -0.72 6.72 -33.68
N LYS A 57 -0.38 8.00 -33.73
CA LYS A 57 -0.56 8.92 -32.60
C LYS A 57 -2.02 9.28 -32.47
N THR A 58 -2.58 9.13 -31.27
CA THR A 58 -3.97 9.48 -30.96
C THR A 58 -4.11 10.92 -30.44
N VAL A 59 -3.09 11.43 -29.73
CA VAL A 59 -3.09 12.76 -29.09
C VAL A 59 -1.87 13.60 -29.49
N LYS A 60 -2.03 14.92 -29.55
CA LYS A 60 -0.90 15.85 -29.68
C LYS A 60 -0.10 15.88 -28.37
N SER A 61 1.18 15.55 -28.45
CA SER A 61 2.09 15.52 -27.29
C SER A 61 2.21 16.86 -26.55
N SER A 62 1.96 17.98 -27.23
CA SER A 62 2.07 19.33 -26.67
C SER A 62 0.77 19.91 -26.10
N THR A 63 -0.40 19.45 -26.56
CA THR A 63 -1.69 20.10 -26.23
C THR A 63 -2.76 19.15 -25.71
N GLY A 64 -2.51 17.83 -25.66
CA GLY A 64 -3.45 16.83 -25.13
C GLY A 64 -4.71 16.55 -25.97
N PHE A 65 -5.05 17.40 -26.94
CA PHE A 65 -6.19 17.20 -27.84
C PHE A 65 -5.99 16.05 -28.85
N ASN A 66 -7.12 15.42 -29.22
CA ASN A 66 -7.18 14.39 -30.25
C ASN A 66 -6.73 14.93 -31.63
N LEU A 67 -5.90 14.15 -32.31
CA LEU A 67 -5.38 14.50 -33.63
C LEU A 67 -6.45 14.27 -34.71
N GLN A 68 -6.87 15.33 -35.40
CA GLN A 68 -7.75 15.22 -36.57
C GLN A 68 -7.06 14.57 -37.79
N ARG A 69 -5.72 14.54 -37.83
CA ARG A 69 -4.93 13.90 -38.90
C ARG A 69 -4.21 12.66 -38.35
N ARG A 70 -4.27 11.55 -39.09
CA ARG A 70 -3.56 10.30 -38.74
C ARG A 70 -2.05 10.45 -38.96
N ILE A 71 -1.28 10.51 -37.87
CA ILE A 71 0.18 10.67 -37.88
C ILE A 71 0.83 9.39 -37.33
N LEU A 72 1.78 8.81 -38.05
CA LEU A 72 2.54 7.65 -37.59
C LEU A 72 3.49 7.98 -36.44
N MET A 73 3.65 7.05 -35.50
CA MET A 73 4.68 7.15 -34.46
C MET A 73 6.09 7.13 -35.05
N LYS A 74 7.07 7.67 -34.31
CA LYS A 74 8.48 7.73 -34.78
C LYS A 74 9.11 6.34 -34.97
N ASN A 75 8.58 5.31 -34.33
CA ASN A 75 9.05 3.92 -34.39
C ASN A 75 8.14 3.00 -35.24
N ALA A 76 7.06 3.52 -35.83
CA ALA A 76 6.13 2.72 -36.63
C ALA A 76 6.83 2.08 -37.84
N LEU A 77 6.55 0.79 -38.05
CA LEU A 77 7.01 -0.01 -39.19
C LEU A 77 5.80 -0.67 -39.85
N PRO A 78 5.70 -0.64 -41.19
CA PRO A 78 4.61 -1.32 -41.87
C PRO A 78 4.77 -2.83 -41.67
N SER A 79 3.69 -3.48 -41.22
CA SER A 79 3.70 -4.87 -40.76
C SER A 79 2.57 -5.72 -41.34
N VAL A 80 1.53 -5.06 -41.89
CA VAL A 80 0.34 -5.72 -42.43
C VAL A 80 0.52 -5.96 -43.94
N PHE A 81 0.86 -7.19 -44.30
CA PHE A 81 1.06 -7.62 -45.70
C PHE A 81 0.46 -9.01 -45.97
N PRO A 82 0.02 -9.31 -47.20
CA PRO A 82 -0.45 -10.64 -47.59
C PRO A 82 0.61 -11.74 -47.44
N TRP A 83 1.89 -11.38 -47.52
CA TRP A 83 3.02 -12.32 -47.39
C TRP A 83 3.62 -12.39 -45.98
N SER A 84 3.05 -11.68 -45.01
CA SER A 84 3.38 -11.86 -43.60
C SER A 84 2.82 -13.22 -43.17
N LYS A 85 3.59 -14.29 -43.35
CA LYS A 85 3.25 -15.61 -42.82
C LYS A 85 3.01 -15.46 -41.31
N VAL A 86 1.89 -15.96 -40.81
CA VAL A 86 1.66 -16.13 -39.37
C VAL A 86 2.89 -16.86 -38.83
N LEU A 87 3.62 -16.22 -37.92
CA LEU A 87 4.80 -16.83 -37.30
C LEU A 87 4.36 -18.14 -36.64
N PRO A 88 5.10 -19.25 -36.83
CA PRO A 88 4.88 -20.44 -36.04
C PRO A 88 4.88 -20.04 -34.55
N PRO A 89 4.00 -20.60 -33.70
CA PRO A 89 3.90 -20.22 -32.29
C PRO A 89 5.26 -20.22 -31.56
N SER A 90 6.17 -21.10 -31.98
CA SER A 90 7.54 -21.20 -31.47
C SER A 90 8.43 -20.00 -31.81
N ALA A 91 8.26 -19.39 -32.99
CA ALA A 91 9.01 -18.22 -33.43
C ALA A 91 8.48 -16.93 -32.80
N ALA A 92 7.15 -16.78 -32.71
CA ALA A 92 6.51 -15.67 -31.99
C ALA A 92 6.91 -15.67 -30.50
N ALA A 93 6.85 -16.83 -29.83
CA ALA A 93 7.29 -16.98 -28.45
C ALA A 93 8.80 -16.72 -28.25
N ARG A 94 9.63 -16.98 -29.27
CA ARG A 94 11.08 -16.68 -29.20
C ARG A 94 11.34 -15.18 -29.33
N GLU A 95 10.60 -14.49 -30.18
CA GLU A 95 10.69 -13.05 -30.38
C GLU A 95 10.20 -12.26 -29.15
N GLU A 96 9.13 -12.75 -28.52
CA GLU A 96 8.60 -12.21 -27.26
C GLU A 96 9.59 -12.40 -26.10
N ARG A 97 10.24 -13.57 -26.00
CA ARG A 97 11.33 -13.80 -25.03
C ARG A 97 12.50 -12.85 -25.22
N LEU A 98 12.89 -12.56 -26.46
CA LEU A 98 13.94 -11.60 -26.79
C LEU A 98 13.54 -10.17 -26.40
N ARG A 99 12.30 -9.76 -26.67
CA ARG A 99 11.76 -8.46 -26.21
C ARG A 99 11.79 -8.34 -24.70
N ASN A 100 11.26 -9.33 -23.98
CA ASN A 100 11.22 -9.31 -22.52
C ASN A 100 12.63 -9.30 -21.91
N ARG A 101 13.60 -10.00 -22.52
CA ARG A 101 15.00 -9.96 -22.08
C ARG A 101 15.63 -8.58 -22.28
N ASN A 102 15.33 -7.90 -23.39
CA ASN A 102 15.84 -6.56 -23.66
C ASN A 102 15.20 -5.50 -22.76
N LEU A 103 13.89 -5.59 -22.50
CA LEU A 103 13.18 -4.77 -21.51
C LEU A 103 13.77 -4.95 -20.11
N LYS A 104 14.05 -6.19 -19.70
CA LYS A 104 14.66 -6.47 -18.40
C LYS A 104 16.09 -5.91 -18.29
N LYS A 105 16.87 -5.92 -19.38
CA LYS A 105 18.19 -5.26 -19.41
C LYS A 105 18.10 -3.74 -19.28
N GLN A 106 17.06 -3.11 -19.82
CA GLN A 106 16.83 -1.67 -19.67
C GLN A 106 16.32 -1.31 -18.26
N LEU A 107 15.46 -2.14 -17.67
CA LEU A 107 14.88 -1.91 -16.34
C LEU A 107 15.87 -2.14 -15.19
N PHE A 108 16.91 -2.96 -15.38
CA PHE A 108 17.84 -3.39 -14.33
C PHE A 108 19.31 -3.13 -14.68
N ALA A 109 19.60 -2.17 -15.57
CA ALA A 109 20.98 -1.74 -15.78
C ALA A 109 21.51 -1.08 -14.49
N PRO A 110 22.65 -1.54 -13.93
CA PRO A 110 23.23 -0.92 -12.76
C PRO A 110 24.00 0.33 -13.19
N ASN A 111 23.34 1.50 -13.18
CA ASN A 111 24.04 2.77 -13.11
C ASN A 111 23.81 3.36 -11.72
N PHE A 112 24.75 3.05 -10.82
CA PHE A 112 24.89 3.65 -9.51
C PHE A 112 25.83 4.86 -9.64
N LEU A 113 25.35 6.01 -9.14
CA LEU A 113 26.07 7.21 -8.69
C LEU A 113 27.00 7.95 -9.67
N GLY A 114 26.53 9.14 -10.08
CA GLY A 114 27.33 10.35 -10.16
C GLY A 114 26.63 11.43 -9.33
N PHE A 115 27.23 11.77 -8.20
CA PHE A 115 26.81 12.86 -7.33
C PHE A 115 27.16 14.19 -8.03
N SER A 116 26.17 15.05 -8.25
CA SER A 116 26.38 16.49 -8.37
C SER A 116 25.07 17.20 -8.03
N ASP A 117 25.10 18.00 -6.97
CA ASP A 117 24.15 19.06 -6.68
C ASP A 117 23.81 19.84 -7.96
N THR A 118 22.53 19.93 -8.28
CA THR A 118 21.79 21.16 -8.60
C THR A 118 20.46 20.79 -9.24
N GLY A 119 19.36 21.28 -8.67
CA GLY A 119 18.22 21.82 -9.41
C GLY A 119 17.26 20.86 -10.15
N THR A 120 15.98 21.16 -9.95
CA THR A 120 14.81 20.89 -10.81
C THR A 120 14.14 19.50 -10.75
N LEU A 121 12.90 19.54 -10.23
CA LEU A 121 11.86 18.51 -10.30
C LEU A 121 11.39 18.32 -11.74
N ASP A 122 11.41 17.10 -12.27
CA ASP A 122 10.80 16.80 -13.57
C ASP A 122 9.50 15.98 -13.46
N SER A 123 8.43 16.62 -13.92
CA SER A 123 7.05 16.11 -14.03
C SER A 123 6.89 14.91 -14.98
N GLU A 124 7.90 14.58 -15.78
CA GLU A 124 7.86 13.52 -16.79
C GLU A 124 7.74 12.11 -16.19
N THR A 125 8.34 11.88 -15.02
CA THR A 125 8.33 10.58 -14.34
C THR A 125 6.93 10.20 -13.84
N SER A 126 6.10 11.20 -13.51
CA SER A 126 4.72 11.01 -13.04
C SER A 126 3.75 10.58 -14.15
N ASN A 127 3.99 11.03 -15.39
CA ASN A 127 3.16 10.71 -16.54
C ASN A 127 3.40 9.30 -17.08
N ILE A 128 4.64 8.80 -16.98
CA ILE A 128 5.00 7.42 -17.36
C ILE A 128 4.25 6.41 -16.45
N ASN A 129 4.18 6.69 -15.15
CA ASN A 129 3.49 5.82 -14.18
C ASN A 129 1.97 5.81 -14.36
N LYS A 130 1.35 6.94 -14.75
CA LYS A 130 -0.09 6.99 -15.11
C LYS A 130 -0.40 6.20 -16.39
N GLN A 131 0.49 6.23 -17.39
CA GLN A 131 0.30 5.51 -18.65
C GLN A 131 0.43 3.98 -18.49
N LEU A 132 1.36 3.51 -17.67
CA LEU A 132 1.53 2.06 -17.43
C LEU A 132 0.31 1.43 -16.75
N CYS A 133 -0.29 2.11 -15.76
CA CYS A 133 -1.44 1.60 -15.03
C CYS A 133 -2.69 1.46 -15.93
N ALA A 134 -2.91 2.42 -16.85
CA ALA A 134 -4.02 2.39 -17.80
C ALA A 134 -3.88 1.33 -18.91
N SER A 135 -2.64 0.96 -19.27
CA SER A 135 -2.39 -0.05 -20.31
C SER A 135 -2.66 -1.49 -19.85
N TYR A 136 -2.54 -1.77 -18.55
CA TYR A 136 -2.77 -3.10 -17.97
C TYR A 136 -4.25 -3.40 -17.67
N SER A 137 -5.08 -2.37 -17.48
CA SER A 137 -6.53 -2.52 -17.29
C SER A 137 -7.28 -3.07 -18.51
N HIS A 138 -6.66 -3.10 -19.70
CA HIS A 138 -7.33 -3.54 -20.93
C HIS A 138 -7.21 -5.02 -21.28
N THR A 139 -6.37 -5.79 -20.59
CA THR A 139 -6.35 -7.26 -20.73
C THR A 139 -7.34 -7.90 -19.77
N LYS A 140 -8.61 -7.93 -20.17
CA LYS A 140 -9.62 -8.83 -19.61
C LYS A 140 -9.08 -10.26 -19.61
N ILE A 141 -9.06 -10.88 -18.43
CA ILE A 141 -8.82 -12.31 -18.24
C ILE A 141 -9.88 -13.07 -19.04
N GLN A 142 -9.49 -13.64 -20.18
CA GLN A 142 -10.24 -14.75 -20.77
C GLN A 142 -9.64 -16.05 -20.25
N ASN A 143 -10.48 -16.79 -19.53
CA ASN A 143 -10.23 -18.15 -19.05
C ASN A 143 -9.68 -19.05 -20.17
N ILE A 144 -8.56 -19.73 -19.91
CA ILE A 144 -8.17 -20.92 -20.64
C ILE A 144 -7.76 -22.00 -19.64
N ASN A 145 -8.63 -23.01 -19.52
CA ASN A 145 -8.30 -24.33 -19.03
C ASN A 145 -7.20 -24.94 -19.92
N ASN A 146 -6.02 -25.24 -19.37
CA ASN A 146 -5.34 -26.56 -19.45
C ASN A 146 -3.84 -26.51 -19.13
N LYS A 147 -3.45 -27.46 -18.25
CA LYS A 147 -2.17 -28.18 -18.12
C LYS A 147 -0.89 -27.36 -17.95
N SER A 148 -0.57 -27.13 -16.67
CA SER A 148 0.76 -27.18 -16.04
C SER A 148 1.98 -26.86 -16.90
N THR A 149 2.44 -25.61 -16.83
CA THR A 149 3.86 -25.27 -16.74
C THR A 149 4.02 -24.15 -15.71
N GLN A 150 4.98 -24.31 -14.79
CA GLN A 150 5.26 -23.35 -13.72
C GLN A 150 5.52 -21.95 -14.29
N THR A 151 4.50 -21.11 -14.31
CA THR A 151 4.69 -19.68 -14.39
C THR A 151 4.98 -19.23 -12.97
N SER A 152 6.22 -18.79 -12.72
CA SER A 152 6.55 -18.08 -11.49
C SER A 152 5.60 -16.87 -11.40
N VAL A 153 4.62 -16.99 -10.51
CA VAL A 153 3.51 -16.05 -10.35
C VAL A 153 4.03 -14.61 -10.36
N LEU A 154 3.41 -13.82 -11.21
CA LEU A 154 3.51 -12.38 -11.28
C LEU A 154 2.85 -11.77 -10.02
N LEU A 155 3.32 -12.12 -8.81
CA LEU A 155 2.98 -11.43 -7.54
C LEU A 155 3.54 -9.99 -7.51
N ARG A 156 3.54 -9.32 -8.65
CA ARG A 156 4.57 -8.36 -9.01
C ARG A 156 4.05 -6.97 -9.30
N LEU A 157 2.75 -6.67 -9.16
CA LEU A 157 2.24 -5.27 -9.24
C LEU A 157 0.79 -5.06 -8.75
N PHE A 158 0.10 -6.05 -8.18
CA PHE A 158 -1.33 -5.96 -7.81
C PHE A 158 -1.67 -6.78 -6.56
N ALA A 159 -0.80 -6.72 -5.54
CA ALA A 159 -0.97 -7.54 -4.33
C ALA A 159 -2.29 -7.20 -3.62
N THR A 160 -2.74 -5.95 -3.65
CA THR A 160 -4.06 -5.60 -3.11
C THR A 160 -5.18 -6.29 -3.87
N GLU A 161 -5.18 -6.25 -5.21
CA GLU A 161 -6.22 -6.87 -6.03
C GLU A 161 -6.19 -8.41 -5.96
N GLU A 162 -5.02 -9.00 -5.76
CA GLU A 162 -4.84 -10.46 -5.66
C GLU A 162 -5.06 -11.01 -4.25
N LEU A 163 -4.72 -10.26 -3.20
CA LEU A 163 -4.84 -10.72 -1.81
C LEU A 163 -6.19 -10.32 -1.19
N LEU A 164 -6.82 -9.25 -1.65
CA LEU A 164 -8.08 -8.75 -1.08
C LEU A 164 -9.28 -9.06 -2.00
N ILE A 165 -9.34 -10.28 -2.53
CA ILE A 165 -10.38 -10.74 -3.47
C ILE A 165 -11.74 -10.86 -2.78
N ASP A 166 -11.75 -11.31 -1.53
CA ASP A 166 -12.96 -11.57 -0.75
C ASP A 166 -12.81 -11.05 0.69
N ASP A 167 -13.94 -10.86 1.36
CA ASP A 167 -14.00 -10.29 2.71
C ASP A 167 -13.28 -11.16 3.76
N THR A 168 -13.21 -12.48 3.56
CA THR A 168 -12.42 -13.38 4.43
C THR A 168 -10.94 -13.05 4.32
N SER A 169 -10.45 -12.89 3.11
CA SER A 169 -9.05 -12.51 2.85
C SER A 169 -8.75 -11.11 3.37
N VAL A 170 -9.68 -10.15 3.24
CA VAL A 170 -9.53 -8.80 3.83
C VAL A 170 -9.40 -8.87 5.34
N LYS A 171 -10.29 -9.59 6.02
CA LYS A 171 -10.25 -9.76 7.48
C LYS A 171 -8.99 -10.48 7.93
N PHE A 172 -8.55 -11.49 7.18
CA PHE A 172 -7.35 -12.24 7.47
C PHE A 172 -6.09 -11.38 7.41
N TYR A 173 -5.90 -10.64 6.30
CA TYR A 173 -4.69 -9.85 6.08
C TYR A 173 -4.67 -8.52 6.84
N THR A 174 -5.81 -7.84 6.93
CA THR A 174 -5.86 -6.44 7.42
C THR A 174 -6.55 -6.30 8.77
N GLY A 175 -7.37 -7.27 9.17
CA GLY A 175 -8.26 -7.16 10.33
C GLY A 175 -9.56 -6.41 10.07
N LEU A 176 -9.70 -5.76 8.91
CA LEU A 176 -10.93 -5.07 8.50
C LEU A 176 -11.90 -6.07 7.89
N GLU A 177 -13.21 -5.93 8.17
CA GLU A 177 -14.18 -6.97 7.79
C GLU A 177 -14.41 -7.08 6.29
N THR A 178 -14.32 -5.97 5.55
CA THR A 178 -14.67 -5.95 4.12
C THR A 178 -13.74 -5.04 3.32
N TYR A 179 -13.66 -5.27 2.01
CA TYR A 179 -12.88 -4.38 1.13
C TYR A 179 -13.38 -2.94 1.17
N LYS A 180 -14.69 -2.73 1.38
CA LYS A 180 -15.27 -1.39 1.55
C LYS A 180 -14.70 -0.69 2.79
N LYS A 181 -14.56 -1.40 3.92
CA LYS A 181 -13.92 -0.85 5.12
C LYS A 181 -12.43 -0.58 4.90
N PHE A 182 -11.71 -1.49 4.22
CA PHE A 182 -10.32 -1.25 3.81
C PHE A 182 -10.16 0.04 3.01
N LYS A 183 -11.00 0.20 1.98
CA LYS A 183 -10.99 1.40 1.15
C LYS A 183 -11.37 2.65 1.94
N PHE A 184 -12.40 2.58 2.78
CA PHE A 184 -12.80 3.71 3.63
C PHE A 184 -11.65 4.20 4.51
N VAL A 185 -10.98 3.29 5.23
CA VAL A 185 -9.83 3.66 6.08
C VAL A 185 -8.69 4.24 5.25
N PHE A 186 -8.38 3.65 4.09
CA PHE A 186 -7.38 4.17 3.17
C PHE A 186 -7.72 5.59 2.67
N ASP A 187 -8.98 5.84 2.36
CA ASP A 187 -9.45 7.12 1.86
C ASP A 187 -9.32 8.22 2.94
N THR A 188 -9.39 7.89 4.25
CA THR A 188 -9.12 8.87 5.34
C THR A 188 -7.68 9.40 5.35
N LEU A 189 -6.74 8.66 4.77
CA LEU A 189 -5.33 9.04 4.66
C LEU A 189 -5.03 9.78 3.36
N CYS A 190 -5.97 9.81 2.42
CA CYS A 190 -5.83 10.49 1.13
C CYS A 190 -6.31 11.95 1.24
N PRO A 191 -5.68 12.89 0.48
CA PRO A 191 -4.65 12.68 -0.53
C PRO A 191 -3.22 12.64 0.03
N MET A 192 -3.01 12.89 1.33
CA MET A 192 -1.67 13.02 1.93
C MET A 192 -0.79 11.79 1.72
N ALA A 193 -1.37 10.59 1.71
CA ALA A 193 -0.68 9.33 1.44
C ALA A 193 0.08 9.30 0.08
N TYR A 194 -0.32 10.12 -0.89
CA TYR A 194 0.38 10.23 -2.19
C TYR A 194 1.61 11.14 -2.16
N ASN A 195 1.77 11.93 -1.11
CA ASN A 195 2.84 12.92 -0.96
C ASN A 195 3.78 12.60 0.21
N LEU A 196 3.91 11.31 0.57
CA LEU A 196 4.75 10.89 1.69
C LEU A 196 6.24 11.10 1.40
N CYS A 197 6.93 11.74 2.35
CA CYS A 197 8.38 11.82 2.41
C CYS A 197 8.91 10.61 3.17
N TYR A 198 9.49 9.65 2.46
CA TYR A 198 10.02 8.43 3.07
C TYR A 198 11.35 8.68 3.77
N LYS A 199 11.59 7.97 4.88
CA LYS A 199 12.81 8.08 5.68
C LYS A 199 14.10 7.80 4.89
N SER A 200 14.04 6.89 3.91
CA SER A 200 15.23 6.48 3.14
C SER A 200 14.93 6.38 1.64
N GLY A 201 15.01 7.53 0.96
CA GLY A 201 14.85 7.62 -0.50
C GLY A 201 13.43 7.29 -0.98
N ASN A 202 13.21 7.39 -2.29
CA ASN A 202 11.88 7.21 -2.88
C ASN A 202 11.49 5.73 -3.03
N VAL A 203 10.23 5.41 -2.73
CA VAL A 203 9.62 4.10 -3.01
C VAL A 203 8.97 4.15 -4.39
N ILE A 204 9.72 3.77 -5.44
CA ILE A 204 9.32 3.99 -6.84
C ILE A 204 8.46 2.83 -7.40
N SER A 205 8.47 1.66 -6.78
CA SER A 205 7.97 0.42 -7.39
C SER A 205 6.65 -0.12 -6.82
N LEU A 206 5.96 0.60 -5.93
CA LEU A 206 4.78 0.06 -5.25
C LEU A 206 3.66 1.10 -5.14
N SER A 207 2.43 0.69 -5.44
CA SER A 207 1.26 1.56 -5.32
C SER A 207 1.05 1.98 -3.86
N VAL A 208 0.56 3.21 -3.64
CA VAL A 208 0.27 3.73 -2.28
C VAL A 208 -0.69 2.81 -1.52
N LYS A 209 -1.62 2.17 -2.23
CA LYS A 209 -2.57 1.19 -1.67
C LYS A 209 -1.89 -0.12 -1.24
N ASP A 210 -0.94 -0.63 -2.02
CA ASP A 210 -0.15 -1.81 -1.62
C ASP A 210 0.78 -1.49 -0.44
N GLN A 211 1.30 -0.27 -0.36
CA GLN A 211 2.10 0.17 0.78
C GLN A 211 1.26 0.23 2.07
N PHE A 212 0.03 0.71 1.97
CA PHE A 212 -0.94 0.65 3.06
C PHE A 212 -1.24 -0.81 3.47
N LEU A 213 -1.46 -1.70 2.48
CA LEU A 213 -1.68 -3.12 2.72
C LEU A 213 -0.49 -3.79 3.42
N ILE A 214 0.75 -3.53 3.00
CA ILE A 214 1.97 -3.99 3.69
C ILE A 214 1.93 -3.60 5.16
N THR A 215 1.56 -2.35 5.44
CA THR A 215 1.52 -1.81 6.80
C THR A 215 0.46 -2.53 7.64
N LEU A 216 -0.76 -2.69 7.13
CA LEU A 216 -1.82 -3.42 7.83
C LEU A 216 -1.49 -4.91 8.03
N MET A 217 -0.94 -5.59 7.02
CA MET A 217 -0.50 -6.99 7.14
C MET A 217 0.54 -7.15 8.25
N LYS A 218 1.46 -6.20 8.36
CA LYS A 218 2.49 -6.24 9.40
C LYS A 218 1.90 -5.98 10.79
N LEU A 219 1.01 -4.99 10.95
CA LEU A 219 0.34 -4.72 12.22
C LEU A 219 -0.58 -5.88 12.66
N ARG A 220 -1.35 -6.46 11.74
CA ARG A 220 -2.34 -7.49 12.04
C ARG A 220 -1.72 -8.86 12.33
N ARG A 221 -0.71 -9.24 11.55
CA ARG A 221 -0.19 -10.62 11.51
C ARG A 221 1.26 -10.75 11.95
N ASN A 222 1.94 -9.63 12.21
CA ASN A 222 3.37 -9.60 12.51
C ASN A 222 4.24 -10.28 11.42
N TYR A 223 3.87 -10.11 10.14
CA TYR A 223 4.67 -10.62 9.03
C TYR A 223 6.09 -10.05 9.08
N CYS A 224 7.09 -10.92 8.90
CA CYS A 224 8.47 -10.45 8.88
C CYS A 224 8.77 -9.70 7.57
N ASN A 225 9.77 -8.82 7.59
CA ASN A 225 10.13 -8.03 6.40
C ASN A 225 10.52 -8.92 5.20
N PHE A 226 11.01 -10.13 5.46
CA PHE A 226 11.35 -11.08 4.41
C PHE A 226 10.12 -11.60 3.68
N GLU A 227 9.09 -12.05 4.39
CA GLU A 227 7.87 -12.57 3.76
C GLU A 227 7.19 -11.50 2.92
N LEU A 228 7.01 -10.30 3.47
CA LEU A 228 6.46 -9.15 2.74
C LEU A 228 7.31 -8.79 1.52
N SER A 229 8.64 -8.89 1.63
CA SER A 229 9.53 -8.65 0.48
C SER A 229 9.29 -9.65 -0.66
N LYS A 230 8.93 -10.90 -0.33
CA LYS A 230 8.61 -11.94 -1.32
C LYS A 230 7.20 -11.76 -1.90
N ILE A 231 6.23 -11.44 -1.05
CA ILE A 231 4.83 -11.24 -1.46
C ILE A 231 4.71 -10.04 -2.40
N PHE A 232 5.37 -8.92 -2.09
CA PHE A 232 5.25 -7.66 -2.85
C PHE A 232 6.38 -7.43 -3.86
N GLY A 233 7.33 -8.37 -3.98
CA GLY A 233 8.41 -8.29 -4.97
C GLY A 233 9.39 -7.14 -4.76
N VAL A 234 9.53 -6.62 -3.54
CA VAL A 234 10.42 -5.51 -3.17
C VAL A 234 11.56 -5.99 -2.26
N SER A 235 12.53 -5.14 -1.93
CA SER A 235 13.58 -5.50 -0.97
C SER A 235 13.08 -5.43 0.48
N ARG A 236 13.73 -6.16 1.40
CA ARG A 236 13.45 -6.08 2.85
C ARG A 236 13.59 -4.64 3.37
N THR A 237 14.55 -3.89 2.84
CA THR A 237 14.80 -2.49 3.18
C THR A 237 13.64 -1.60 2.77
N VAL A 238 13.06 -1.83 1.58
CA VAL A 238 11.87 -1.09 1.10
C VAL A 238 10.67 -1.37 2.01
N VAL A 239 10.41 -2.63 2.38
CA VAL A 239 9.33 -2.95 3.34
C VAL A 239 9.53 -2.23 4.66
N SER A 240 10.77 -2.22 5.18
CA SER A 240 11.09 -1.52 6.43
C SER A 240 10.87 -0.01 6.32
N ASN A 241 11.29 0.60 5.20
CA ASN A 241 11.12 2.03 4.94
C ASN A 241 9.63 2.41 4.82
N ILE A 242 8.84 1.60 4.10
CA ILE A 242 7.39 1.75 3.99
C ILE A 242 6.77 1.68 5.38
N PHE A 243 7.01 0.61 6.13
CA PHE A 243 6.35 0.39 7.41
C PHE A 243 6.63 1.52 8.42
N VAL A 244 7.90 1.92 8.58
CA VAL A 244 8.26 3.00 9.51
C VAL A 244 7.62 4.33 9.09
N THR A 245 7.67 4.65 7.78
CA THR A 245 7.08 5.90 7.27
C THR A 245 5.56 5.91 7.46
N TRP A 246 4.88 4.82 7.10
CA TRP A 246 3.42 4.72 7.16
C TRP A 246 2.89 4.69 8.59
N VAL A 247 3.53 3.97 9.52
CA VAL A 247 3.08 3.96 10.92
C VAL A 247 3.14 5.36 11.54
N ASN A 248 4.23 6.10 11.29
CA ASN A 248 4.35 7.48 11.77
C ASN A 248 3.32 8.40 11.10
N PHE A 249 3.17 8.31 9.78
CA PHE A 249 2.18 9.10 9.04
C PHE A 249 0.74 8.82 9.50
N MET A 250 0.39 7.56 9.71
CA MET A 250 -0.94 7.17 10.23
C MET A 250 -1.15 7.70 11.64
N TYR A 251 -0.13 7.63 12.50
CA TYR A 251 -0.19 8.23 13.84
C TYR A 251 -0.40 9.75 13.77
N ASP A 252 0.42 10.47 13.01
CA ASP A 252 0.31 11.92 12.88
C ASP A 252 -1.06 12.34 12.34
N THR A 253 -1.57 11.62 11.34
CA THR A 253 -2.88 11.93 10.73
C THR A 253 -4.05 11.62 11.66
N TRP A 254 -4.05 10.45 12.29
CA TRP A 254 -5.18 10.00 13.12
C TRP A 254 -5.12 10.54 14.55
N SER A 255 -3.97 11.03 15.03
CA SER A 255 -3.86 11.72 16.32
C SER A 255 -4.64 13.04 16.36
N LEU A 256 -5.00 13.59 15.20
CA LEU A 256 -5.87 14.76 15.08
C LEU A 256 -7.34 14.45 15.38
N ILE A 257 -7.72 13.17 15.37
CA ILE A 257 -9.08 12.73 15.66
C ILE A 257 -9.25 12.65 17.17
N GLU A 258 -10.21 13.38 17.71
CA GLU A 258 -10.59 13.25 19.11
C GLU A 258 -11.32 11.93 19.34
N LEU A 259 -10.59 10.93 19.86
CA LEU A 259 -11.11 9.59 20.16
C LEU A 259 -11.68 9.46 21.58
N TRP A 260 -11.78 10.56 22.33
CA TRP A 260 -12.33 10.56 23.69
C TRP A 260 -13.84 10.84 23.67
N PRO A 261 -14.68 9.87 24.14
CA PRO A 261 -16.09 10.01 24.46
C PRO A 261 -16.63 11.39 24.79
N THR A 262 -17.91 11.71 24.56
CA THR A 262 -18.68 12.37 25.63
C THR A 262 -19.35 11.32 26.52
N GLN A 263 -19.91 11.71 27.67
CA GLN A 263 -20.53 10.74 28.59
C GLN A 263 -21.80 10.17 27.98
N GLU A 264 -22.56 11.01 27.31
CA GLU A 264 -23.80 10.66 26.62
C GLU A 264 -23.53 9.66 25.50
N LEU A 265 -22.47 9.87 24.73
CA LEU A 265 -22.09 8.97 23.65
C LEU A 265 -21.64 7.60 24.18
N VAL A 266 -20.88 7.59 25.28
CA VAL A 266 -20.51 6.33 25.93
C VAL A 266 -21.75 5.59 26.40
N GLN A 267 -22.66 6.27 27.11
CA GLN A 267 -23.87 5.64 27.62
C GLN A 267 -24.77 5.10 26.51
N TYR A 268 -24.88 5.82 25.39
CA TYR A 268 -25.65 5.38 24.23
C TYR A 268 -25.15 4.07 23.63
N TYR A 269 -23.82 3.85 23.63
CA TYR A 269 -23.20 2.62 23.10
C TYR A 269 -22.84 1.58 24.18
N THR A 270 -23.21 1.82 25.44
CA THR A 270 -22.98 0.85 26.51
C THR A 270 -23.83 -0.41 26.26
N PRO A 271 -23.23 -1.60 26.22
CA PRO A 271 -23.99 -2.85 26.03
C PRO A 271 -24.77 -3.21 27.30
N GLU A 272 -25.85 -3.98 27.16
CA GLU A 272 -26.72 -4.41 28.28
C GLU A 272 -25.94 -5.10 29.42
N SER A 273 -24.88 -5.83 29.08
CA SER A 273 -23.99 -6.47 30.07
C SER A 273 -23.24 -5.49 30.98
N PHE A 274 -23.30 -4.19 30.71
CA PHE A 274 -22.72 -3.11 31.51
C PHE A 274 -23.79 -2.19 32.15
N GLU A 275 -25.07 -2.56 32.15
CA GLU A 275 -26.15 -1.78 32.79
C GLU A 275 -25.89 -1.45 34.25
N ASN A 276 -25.28 -2.35 35.03
CA ASN A 276 -24.93 -2.07 36.44
C ASN A 276 -23.78 -1.04 36.60
N PHE A 277 -23.27 -0.51 35.48
CA PHE A 277 -22.08 0.33 35.38
C PHE A 277 -22.31 1.60 34.55
N GLU A 278 -23.55 2.13 34.46
CA GLU A 278 -23.99 3.25 33.58
C GLU A 278 -23.17 4.55 33.61
N LYS A 279 -22.33 4.77 34.63
CA LYS A 279 -21.47 5.97 34.70
C LYS A 279 -20.01 5.69 34.33
N THR A 280 -19.71 4.45 33.93
CA THR A 280 -18.36 4.07 33.53
C THR A 280 -18.02 4.75 32.22
N ARG A 281 -17.14 5.75 32.31
CA ARG A 281 -16.62 6.46 31.16
C ARG A 281 -15.61 5.61 30.41
N ILE A 282 -14.71 4.97 31.16
CA ILE A 282 -13.61 4.21 30.58
C ILE A 282 -13.19 3.07 31.51
N ILE A 283 -12.78 1.97 30.90
CA ILE A 283 -12.17 0.81 31.52
C ILE A 283 -10.69 0.88 31.19
N ILE A 284 -9.83 0.94 32.22
CA ILE A 284 -8.38 1.06 32.03
C ILE A 284 -7.68 -0.23 32.42
N ASP A 285 -6.62 -0.54 31.67
CA ASP A 285 -5.70 -1.63 31.96
C ASP A 285 -4.28 -1.30 31.49
N SER A 286 -3.30 -1.86 32.20
CA SER A 286 -1.89 -1.75 31.82
C SER A 286 -1.50 -2.89 30.87
N THR A 287 -1.30 -2.56 29.61
CA THR A 287 -0.88 -3.51 28.58
C THR A 287 0.65 -3.52 28.44
N GLU A 288 1.25 -4.71 28.47
CA GLU A 288 2.70 -4.89 28.29
C GLU A 288 3.04 -5.59 26.96
N VAL A 289 3.90 -4.94 26.17
CA VAL A 289 4.43 -5.48 24.90
C VAL A 289 5.86 -5.97 25.12
N PRO A 290 6.17 -7.25 24.84
CA PRO A 290 7.53 -7.77 24.98
C PRO A 290 8.48 -7.13 23.96
N ILE A 291 9.71 -6.85 24.41
CA ILE A 291 10.77 -6.31 23.58
C ILE A 291 12.02 -7.20 23.62
N CYS A 292 12.91 -6.99 22.65
CA CYS A 292 14.26 -7.55 22.73
C CYS A 292 14.98 -6.98 23.96
N LYS A 293 15.74 -7.82 24.67
CA LYS A 293 16.55 -7.42 25.82
C LYS A 293 17.49 -6.27 25.42
N PRO A 294 17.39 -5.09 26.05
CA PRO A 294 18.32 -4.00 25.79
C PRO A 294 19.75 -4.38 26.17
N THR A 295 20.72 -3.90 25.40
CA THR A 295 22.15 -4.10 25.70
C THR A 295 22.60 -3.21 26.87
N ASN A 296 22.01 -2.02 27.01
CA ASN A 296 22.30 -1.10 28.10
C ASN A 296 21.69 -1.63 29.42
N PRO A 297 22.48 -1.82 30.49
CA PRO A 297 21.98 -2.36 31.76
C PRO A 297 20.87 -1.54 32.43
N LEU A 298 20.95 -0.21 32.38
CA LEU A 298 19.92 0.68 32.96
C LEU A 298 18.62 0.56 32.18
N SER A 299 18.68 0.57 30.85
CA SER A 299 17.50 0.34 30.00
C SER A 299 16.93 -1.06 30.21
N GLN A 300 17.79 -2.07 30.40
CA GLN A 300 17.34 -3.42 30.70
C GLN A 300 16.61 -3.48 32.05
N GLN A 301 17.14 -2.87 33.10
CA GLN A 301 16.50 -2.83 34.42
C GLN A 301 15.15 -2.09 34.34
N ALA A 302 15.12 -0.93 33.70
CA ALA A 302 13.90 -0.11 33.58
C ALA A 302 12.80 -0.82 32.76
N THR A 303 13.17 -1.64 31.77
CA THR A 303 12.21 -2.37 30.94
C THR A 303 11.87 -3.75 31.48
N PHE A 304 12.54 -4.25 32.52
CA PHE A 304 12.28 -5.60 33.02
C PHE A 304 10.97 -5.63 33.84
N SER A 305 9.97 -6.31 33.32
CA SER A 305 8.73 -6.57 34.05
C SER A 305 8.88 -7.82 34.90
N ASN A 306 8.82 -7.64 36.21
CA ASN A 306 8.77 -8.75 37.17
C ASN A 306 7.54 -9.63 36.95
N TYR A 307 6.41 -9.02 36.57
CA TYR A 307 5.16 -9.74 36.34
C TYR A 307 5.22 -10.66 35.11
N LYS A 308 5.82 -10.19 34.00
CA LYS A 308 5.96 -10.99 32.77
C LYS A 308 7.27 -11.77 32.67
N ASN A 309 8.17 -11.58 33.64
CA ASN A 309 9.52 -12.14 33.68
C ASN A 309 10.30 -11.95 32.37
N LYS A 310 10.23 -10.74 31.79
CA LYS A 310 10.93 -10.36 30.55
C LYS A 310 10.99 -8.85 30.38
N ASN A 311 11.82 -8.38 29.45
CA ASN A 311 11.83 -6.97 29.07
C ASN A 311 10.56 -6.62 28.27
N THR A 312 9.82 -5.63 28.74
CA THR A 312 8.58 -5.13 28.15
C THR A 312 8.55 -3.60 28.11
N ILE A 313 7.70 -3.07 27.22
CA ILE A 313 7.22 -1.70 27.28
C ILE A 313 5.75 -1.77 27.72
N LYS A 314 5.36 -0.93 28.67
CA LYS A 314 4.03 -0.87 29.28
C LYS A 314 3.31 0.40 28.83
N PHE A 315 2.02 0.27 28.56
CA PHE A 315 1.11 1.35 28.16
C PHE A 315 -0.16 1.29 29.01
N LEU A 316 -0.71 2.46 29.36
CA LEU A 316 -2.05 2.54 29.92
C LEU A 316 -3.03 2.63 28.77
N ILE A 317 -3.86 1.60 28.62
CA ILE A 317 -4.91 1.54 27.59
C ILE A 317 -6.24 1.78 28.26
N GLY A 318 -7.06 2.60 27.63
CA GLY A 318 -8.43 2.84 28.06
C GLY A 318 -9.41 2.49 26.94
N ALA A 319 -10.43 1.70 27.30
CA ALA A 319 -11.52 1.30 26.42
C ALA A 319 -12.87 1.76 26.98
N THR A 320 -13.78 2.25 26.13
CA THR A 320 -15.17 2.45 26.54
C THR A 320 -15.83 1.10 26.87
N PRO A 321 -16.93 1.08 27.65
CA PRO A 321 -17.74 -0.13 27.82
C PRO A 321 -18.19 -0.79 26.50
N GLY A 322 -18.42 0.02 25.46
CA GLY A 322 -18.73 -0.46 24.11
C GLY A 322 -17.53 -1.04 23.32
N GLY A 323 -16.32 -1.03 23.90
CA GLY A 323 -15.12 -1.63 23.32
C GLY A 323 -14.28 -0.72 22.42
N LEU A 324 -14.59 0.57 22.34
CA LEU A 324 -13.75 1.54 21.63
C LEU A 324 -12.49 1.81 22.44
N ILE A 325 -11.30 1.59 21.87
CA ILE A 325 -10.05 2.08 22.45
C ILE A 325 -10.01 3.59 22.28
N SER A 326 -10.29 4.33 23.36
CA SER A 326 -10.42 5.78 23.38
C SER A 326 -9.22 6.48 24.01
N TYR A 327 -8.29 5.72 24.60
CA TYR A 327 -7.11 6.27 25.25
C TYR A 327 -5.91 5.32 25.18
N CYS A 328 -4.72 5.89 24.96
CA CYS A 328 -3.44 5.21 25.03
C CYS A 328 -2.41 6.22 25.58
N SER A 329 -1.71 5.87 26.65
CA SER A 329 -0.61 6.70 27.16
C SER A 329 0.67 6.57 26.33
N ASP A 330 1.64 7.41 26.61
CA ASP A 330 3.03 7.14 26.23
C ASP A 330 3.51 5.80 26.78
N GLY A 331 4.52 5.23 26.12
CA GLY A 331 5.14 3.95 26.51
C GLY A 331 6.19 4.12 27.59
N TYR A 332 6.12 3.31 28.64
CA TYR A 332 7.07 3.28 29.75
C TYR A 332 7.76 1.92 29.85
N GLY A 333 8.89 1.84 30.55
CA GLY A 333 9.54 0.56 30.80
C GLY A 333 8.68 -0.37 31.67
N GLY A 334 8.74 -1.67 31.42
CA GLY A 334 7.95 -2.70 32.13
C GLY A 334 8.07 -2.71 33.65
N ALA A 335 9.13 -2.13 34.22
CA ALA A 335 9.28 -1.98 35.67
C ALA A 335 8.38 -0.89 36.29
N THR A 336 7.77 -0.03 35.46
CA THR A 336 6.90 1.06 35.91
C THR A 336 5.62 0.50 36.53
N SER A 337 5.29 0.95 37.73
CA SER A 337 4.06 0.53 38.40
C SER A 337 2.83 1.15 37.72
N ASP A 338 1.69 0.50 37.85
CA ASP A 338 0.43 0.97 37.30
C ASP A 338 0.05 2.34 37.87
N TRP A 339 0.39 2.59 39.14
CA TRP A 339 0.23 3.90 39.77
C TRP A 339 1.10 4.97 39.11
N GLN A 340 2.40 4.73 38.95
CA GLN A 340 3.32 5.68 38.32
C GLN A 340 2.96 5.94 36.85
N LEU A 341 2.55 4.88 36.15
CA LEU A 341 2.09 4.96 34.77
C LEU A 341 0.84 5.86 34.68
N THR A 342 -0.11 5.67 35.58
CA THR A 342 -1.34 6.47 35.64
C THR A 342 -1.07 7.94 35.96
N GLU A 343 -0.23 8.19 36.98
CA GLU A 343 0.17 9.53 37.44
C GLU A 343 0.80 10.35 36.31
N ARG A 344 1.70 9.73 35.54
CA ARG A 344 2.43 10.39 34.45
C ARG A 344 1.62 10.54 33.16
N SER A 345 0.44 9.92 33.11
CA SER A 345 -0.41 9.91 31.93
C SER A 345 -1.28 11.17 31.83
N SER A 346 -1.84 11.44 30.65
CA SER A 346 -2.78 12.57 30.45
C SER A 346 -4.22 12.23 30.81
N LEU A 347 -4.52 11.00 31.24
CA LEU A 347 -5.87 10.48 31.45
C LEU A 347 -6.70 11.37 32.38
N ILE A 348 -6.12 11.77 33.52
CA ILE A 348 -6.81 12.64 34.49
C ILE A 348 -7.29 13.94 33.85
N LYS A 349 -6.56 14.48 32.87
CA LYS A 349 -6.92 15.75 32.20
C LYS A 349 -8.19 15.60 31.36
N LEU A 350 -8.44 14.42 30.81
CA LEU A 350 -9.59 14.11 29.94
C LEU A 350 -10.87 13.82 30.72
N CYS A 351 -10.75 13.34 31.96
CA CYS A 351 -11.91 13.03 32.81
C CYS A 351 -12.59 14.30 33.35
N GLN A 352 -13.91 14.20 33.47
CA GLN A 352 -14.81 15.21 34.02
C GLN A 352 -15.29 14.81 35.42
N ALA A 353 -15.69 15.81 36.22
CA ALA A 353 -16.20 15.56 37.56
C ALA A 353 -17.46 14.69 37.51
N GLY A 354 -17.47 13.62 38.31
CA GLY A 354 -18.55 12.62 38.33
C GLY A 354 -18.34 11.42 37.40
N ASP A 355 -17.30 11.42 36.56
CA ASP A 355 -16.92 10.24 35.76
C ASP A 355 -16.56 9.07 36.66
N ILE A 356 -16.84 7.85 36.17
CA ILE A 356 -16.37 6.61 36.78
C ILE A 356 -15.38 5.92 35.85
N ILE A 357 -14.23 5.54 36.40
CA ILE A 357 -13.23 4.72 35.74
C ILE A 357 -13.33 3.31 36.31
N MET A 358 -13.41 2.30 35.45
CA MET A 358 -13.27 0.91 35.87
C MET A 358 -11.83 0.46 35.66
N ALA A 359 -11.30 -0.33 36.58
CA ALA A 359 -9.96 -0.90 36.46
C ALA A 359 -9.89 -2.29 37.09
N ASP A 360 -8.88 -3.08 36.74
CA ASP A 360 -8.69 -4.41 37.31
C ASP A 360 -8.32 -4.35 38.81
N LYS A 361 -8.50 -5.48 39.49
CA LYS A 361 -8.15 -5.64 40.89
C LYS A 361 -6.65 -5.45 41.08
N GLY A 362 -6.29 -4.53 41.98
CA GLY A 362 -4.89 -4.15 42.23
C GLY A 362 -4.49 -2.81 41.62
N PHE A 363 -5.34 -2.24 40.75
CA PHE A 363 -5.15 -0.93 40.14
C PHE A 363 -5.56 0.20 41.11
N ASN A 364 -4.85 0.32 42.24
CA ASN A 364 -5.19 1.27 43.30
C ASN A 364 -4.64 2.67 42.98
N VAL A 365 -5.43 3.48 42.29
CA VAL A 365 -5.05 4.83 41.82
C VAL A 365 -6.12 5.89 42.17
N GLN A 366 -7.00 5.60 43.12
CA GLN A 366 -8.12 6.49 43.49
C GLN A 366 -7.64 7.87 43.99
N ASP A 367 -6.48 7.91 44.64
CA ASP A 367 -5.81 9.12 45.12
C ASP A 367 -5.46 10.08 43.98
N ILE A 368 -5.01 9.57 42.83
CA ILE A 368 -4.68 10.37 41.65
C ILE A 368 -5.90 11.15 41.15
N PHE A 369 -7.08 10.54 41.19
CA PHE A 369 -8.31 11.07 40.61
C PHE A 369 -9.21 11.82 41.62
N ALA A 370 -8.90 11.75 42.92
CA ALA A 370 -9.72 12.30 43.99
C ALA A 370 -9.95 13.82 43.84
N SER A 371 -8.94 14.57 43.42
CA SER A 371 -9.01 16.03 43.25
C SER A 371 -9.98 16.47 42.14
N LYS A 372 -10.32 15.58 41.20
CA LYS A 372 -11.26 15.83 40.11
C LYS A 372 -12.66 15.30 40.36
N ASN A 373 -12.94 14.75 41.54
CA ASN A 373 -14.21 14.07 41.83
C ASN A 373 -14.51 12.94 40.82
N VAL A 374 -13.48 12.17 40.46
CA VAL A 374 -13.60 11.00 39.58
C VAL A 374 -13.43 9.75 40.42
N ALA A 375 -14.39 8.83 40.29
CA ALA A 375 -14.42 7.60 41.08
C ALA A 375 -13.79 6.44 40.31
N ILE A 376 -13.05 5.59 41.00
CA ILE A 376 -12.43 4.39 40.44
C ILE A 376 -13.11 3.17 41.03
N LYS A 377 -13.85 2.45 40.19
CA LYS A 377 -14.47 1.19 40.53
C LYS A 377 -13.52 0.04 40.20
N ILE A 378 -12.95 -0.54 41.24
CA ILE A 378 -12.22 -1.81 41.18
C ILE A 378 -13.10 -2.92 41.76
N PRO A 379 -13.03 -4.17 41.24
CA PRO A 379 -13.67 -5.32 41.87
C PRO A 379 -13.24 -5.45 43.34
N THR A 380 -14.18 -5.79 44.22
CA THR A 380 -13.90 -5.94 45.66
C THR A 380 -12.82 -6.98 45.93
N PHE A 381 -11.89 -6.65 46.84
CA PHE A 381 -10.93 -7.62 47.33
C PHE A 381 -11.68 -8.71 48.11
N LEU A 382 -11.48 -9.97 47.70
CA LEU A 382 -11.84 -11.14 48.51
C LEU A 382 -11.04 -11.10 49.82
N LYS A 383 -11.58 -10.45 50.86
CA LYS A 383 -11.00 -10.55 52.19
C LYS A 383 -11.30 -11.95 52.73
N GLY A 384 -10.29 -12.82 52.72
CA GLY A 384 -10.33 -14.13 53.39
C GLY A 384 -10.92 -15.30 52.58
N VAL A 385 -11.10 -15.17 51.27
CA VAL A 385 -11.58 -16.27 50.41
C VAL A 385 -10.70 -16.40 49.17
N SER A 386 -10.28 -17.61 48.82
CA SER A 386 -9.41 -17.90 47.67
C SER A 386 -10.12 -17.74 46.32
N GLN A 387 -11.45 -17.70 46.31
CA GLN A 387 -12.27 -17.63 45.11
C GLN A 387 -13.58 -16.88 45.39
N LEU A 388 -14.11 -16.16 44.40
CA LEU A 388 -15.46 -15.58 44.45
C LEU A 388 -16.48 -16.70 44.57
N SER A 389 -17.48 -16.55 45.45
CA SER A 389 -18.55 -17.52 45.54
C SER A 389 -19.38 -17.54 44.25
N THR A 390 -20.03 -18.66 43.94
CA THR A 390 -20.93 -18.78 42.78
C THR A 390 -22.09 -17.77 42.82
N HIS A 391 -22.42 -17.26 44.00
CA HIS A 391 -23.41 -16.21 44.20
C HIS A 391 -22.85 -14.81 43.85
N ASP A 392 -21.58 -14.52 44.16
CA ASP A 392 -20.94 -13.24 43.82
C ASP A 392 -20.60 -13.13 42.33
N LEU A 393 -20.50 -14.26 41.63
CA LEU A 393 -20.40 -14.31 40.17
C LEU A 393 -21.72 -13.93 39.47
N LYS A 394 -22.88 -14.10 40.14
CA LYS A 394 -24.22 -13.83 39.59
C LYS A 394 -24.73 -12.40 39.77
N LYS A 395 -23.97 -11.54 40.48
CA LYS A 395 -24.26 -10.10 40.60
C LYS A 395 -23.52 -9.23 39.57
N ARG A 396 -23.06 -9.82 38.46
CA ARG A 396 -22.53 -9.07 37.31
C ARG A 396 -23.65 -8.71 36.37
#